data_AF-A0A8C3M0F5-F1
#
_entry.id   AF-A0A8C3M0F5-F1
#
_cell.length_a   1.000
_cell.length_b   1.000
_cell.length_c   1.000
_cell.angle_alpha   90.00
_cell.angle_beta   90.00
_cell.angle_gamma   90.00
#
_symmetry.space_group_name_H-M   'P 1'
#
loop_
_entity.id
_entity.type
_entity.pdbx_description
1 polymer ?
#
loop_
_entity_poly.entity_id
_entity_poly.type
_entity_poly.pdbx_seq_one_letter_code
_entity_poly.pdbx_strand_id
1 'polypeptide(L)' 'MRALARGGIGAAALPWMVLLLVVMMMSMSQAAILEVNGNLSCRCVKTTSDYISPKRYDSIELRPVGSTCRR' A
#
# COMPACT_ATOMS: atom_id res chain seq x y z
N MET A 1 49.66 -22.72 31.86
CA MET A 1 49.30 -22.24 30.52
C MET A 1 47.86 -22.64 30.21
N ARG A 2 46.93 -21.68 30.12
CA ARG A 2 45.62 -21.77 29.44
C ARG A 2 44.88 -20.44 29.67
N ALA A 3 45.00 -19.52 28.71
CA ALA A 3 44.09 -18.38 28.59
C ALA A 3 43.16 -18.70 27.41
N LEU A 4 41.93 -19.11 27.74
CA LEU A 4 40.86 -19.32 26.77
C LEU A 4 40.32 -17.94 26.36
N ALA A 5 40.45 -17.66 25.07
CA ALA A 5 39.80 -16.56 24.39
C ALA A 5 38.29 -16.55 24.68
N ARG A 6 37.78 -15.43 25.18
CA ARG A 6 36.35 -15.16 25.29
C ARG A 6 36.04 -13.93 24.45
N GLY A 7 35.82 -14.17 23.15
CA GLY A 7 35.37 -13.16 22.19
C GLY A 7 33.98 -12.68 22.56
N GLY A 8 33.87 -11.41 22.95
CA GLY A 8 32.61 -10.74 23.26
C GLY A 8 31.86 -10.32 21.99
N ILE A 9 31.11 -11.25 21.40
CA ILE A 9 30.11 -10.95 20.36
C ILE A 9 28.78 -10.74 21.07
N GLY A 10 28.57 -9.56 21.67
CA GLY A 10 27.35 -9.31 22.46
C GLY A 10 26.77 -7.91 22.34
N ALA A 11 27.58 -6.90 21.99
CA ALA A 11 27.14 -5.51 22.03
C ALA A 11 26.73 -4.93 20.66
N ALA A 12 27.22 -5.47 19.55
CA ALA A 12 26.94 -4.95 18.20
C ALA A 12 25.69 -5.57 17.53
N ALA A 13 25.16 -6.66 18.07
CA ALA A 13 24.01 -7.36 17.50
C ALA A 13 22.69 -6.63 17.80
N LEU A 14 22.56 -6.02 18.98
CA LEU A 14 21.37 -5.28 19.40
C LEU A 14 20.93 -4.16 18.43
N PRO A 15 21.80 -3.23 18.00
CA PRO A 15 21.39 -2.18 17.07
C PRO A 15 20.98 -2.73 15.71
N TRP A 16 21.62 -3.81 15.25
CA TRP A 16 21.27 -4.48 13.98
C TRP A 16 19.91 -5.18 14.08
N MET A 17 19.63 -5.84 15.20
CA MET A 17 18.32 -6.46 15.45
C MET A 17 17.20 -5.43 15.53
N VAL A 18 17.44 -4.28 16.18
CA VAL A 18 16.48 -3.17 16.23
C VAL A 18 16.24 -2.59 14.84
N LEU A 19 17.30 -2.38 14.05
CA LEU A 19 17.19 -1.89 12.67
C LEU A 19 16.37 -2.83 11.79
N LEU A 20 16.62 -4.14 11.87
CA LEU A 20 15.86 -5.16 11.16
C LEU A 20 14.38 -5.15 11.55
N LEU A 21 14.08 -5.00 12.84
CA LEU A 21 12.72 -4.93 13.34
C LEU A 21 11.98 -3.69 12.79
N VAL A 22 12.64 -2.52 12.78
CA VAL A 22 12.06 -1.29 12.21
C VAL A 22 11.78 -1.44 10.71
N VAL A 23 12.70 -2.04 9.95
CA VAL A 23 12.51 -2.29 8.51
C VAL A 23 11.31 -3.21 8.24
N MET A 24 11.14 -4.26 9.06
CA MET A 24 9.98 -5.17 8.95
C MET A 24 8.64 -4.50 9.27
N MET A 25 8.60 -3.58 10.24
CA MET A 25 7.37 -2.84 10.57
C MET A 25 6.99 -1.86 9.45
N MET A 26 7.98 -1.27 8.78
CA MET A 26 7.74 -0.33 7.67
C MET A 26 7.24 -1.02 6.40
N SER A 27 7.74 -2.22 6.09
CA SER A 27 7.27 -2.98 4.90
C SER A 27 5.81 -3.43 5.00
N MET A 28 5.26 -3.58 6.22
CA MET A 28 3.85 -3.91 6.44
C MET A 28 2.89 -2.73 6.25
N SER A 29 3.38 -1.49 6.16
CA SER A 29 2.53 -0.30 6.06
C SER A 29 2.01 -0.01 4.64
N GLN A 30 2.40 -0.79 3.62
CA GLN A 30 2.09 -0.52 2.21
C GLN A 30 0.82 -1.21 1.68
N ALA A 31 0.03 -1.86 2.53
CA ALA A 31 -1.21 -2.53 2.11
C ALA A 31 -2.49 -1.88 2.67
N ALA A 32 -2.44 -0.61 3.10
CA ALA A 32 -3.65 0.15 3.34
C ALA A 32 -4.22 0.61 2.00
N ILE A 33 -4.88 -0.30 1.27
CA ILE A 33 -5.84 0.10 0.25
C ILE A 33 -6.85 0.97 0.99
N LEU A 34 -6.85 2.28 0.70
CA LEU A 34 -7.88 3.19 1.12
C LEU A 34 -9.14 2.80 0.34
N GLU A 35 -9.75 1.67 0.69
CA GLU A 35 -11.09 1.30 0.24
C GLU A 35 -12.03 2.29 0.92
N VAL A 36 -12.15 3.45 0.30
CA VAL A 36 -13.13 4.46 0.66
C VAL A 36 -14.48 3.76 0.68
N ASN A 37 -14.96 3.59 1.91
CA ASN A 37 -16.21 2.95 2.31
C ASN A 37 -17.39 3.75 1.73
N GLY A 38 -17.59 3.63 0.43
CA GLY A 38 -18.48 4.50 -0.35
C GLY A 38 -19.13 3.69 -1.46
N ASN A 39 -19.93 2.69 -1.06
CA ASN A 39 -20.74 1.83 -1.93
C ASN A 39 -19.92 0.87 -2.83
N LEU A 40 -19.84 -0.40 -2.42
CA LEU A 40 -19.14 -1.52 -3.08
C LEU A 40 -19.72 -1.96 -4.44
N SER A 41 -20.54 -1.15 -5.10
CA SER A 41 -21.11 -1.47 -6.41
C SER A 41 -20.58 -0.52 -7.48
N CYS A 42 -20.20 -1.10 -8.63
CA CYS A 42 -20.02 -0.35 -9.87
C CYS A 42 -21.24 0.56 -10.13
N ARG A 43 -21.00 1.82 -10.50
CA ARG A 43 -22.06 2.81 -10.80
C ARG A 43 -22.39 2.90 -12.29
N CYS A 44 -21.49 2.46 -13.17
CA CYS A 44 -21.66 2.53 -14.61
C CYS A 44 -22.57 1.39 -15.10
N VAL A 45 -23.74 1.73 -15.64
CA VAL A 45 -24.67 0.74 -16.26
C VAL A 45 -24.30 0.46 -17.72
N LYS A 46 -23.81 1.49 -18.44
CA LYS A 46 -23.44 1.40 -19.86
C LYS A 46 -22.22 2.26 -20.14
N THR A 47 -21.37 1.78 -21.04
CA THR A 47 -20.22 2.51 -21.58
C THR A 47 -20.53 2.97 -23.00
N THR A 48 -20.25 4.23 -23.31
CA THR A 48 -20.23 4.77 -24.68
C THR A 48 -18.87 5.39 -24.97
N SER A 49 -18.42 5.30 -26.21
CA SER A 49 -17.22 5.95 -26.73
C SER A 49 -17.54 7.08 -27.71
N ASP A 50 -18.81 7.46 -27.84
CA ASP A 50 -19.23 8.55 -28.71
C ASP A 50 -18.66 9.88 -28.21
N TYR A 51 -18.37 10.80 -29.15
CA TYR A 51 -17.92 12.14 -28.77
C TYR A 51 -19.05 12.91 -28.07
N ILE A 52 -18.82 13.26 -26.81
CA ILE A 52 -19.72 14.09 -26.02
C ILE A 52 -19.09 15.48 -25.87
N SER A 53 -19.83 16.49 -26.33
CA SER A 53 -19.42 17.90 -26.25
C SER A 53 -19.20 18.35 -24.79
N PRO A 54 -18.12 19.12 -24.51
CA PRO A 54 -17.85 19.68 -23.19
C PRO A 54 -19.01 20.47 -22.57
N LYS A 55 -19.84 21.11 -23.41
CA LYS A 55 -21.00 21.90 -22.98
C LYS A 55 -22.15 21.05 -22.41
N ARG A 56 -22.09 19.73 -22.57
CA ARG A 56 -23.12 18.79 -22.10
C ARG A 56 -22.79 18.17 -20.74
N TYR A 57 -21.57 18.31 -20.23
CA TYR A 57 -21.21 17.78 -18.91
C TYR A 57 -21.59 18.77 -17.82
N ASP A 58 -22.34 18.28 -16.83
CA ASP A 58 -22.62 19.01 -15.59
C ASP A 58 -21.56 18.70 -14.53
N SER A 59 -21.10 17.44 -14.49
CA SER A 59 -19.97 16.99 -13.66
C SER A 59 -19.26 15.78 -14.29
N ILE A 60 -17.97 15.63 -13.98
CA ILE A 60 -17.15 14.49 -14.39
C ILE A 60 -16.55 13.88 -13.12
N GLU A 61 -16.89 12.61 -12.85
CA GLU A 61 -16.32 11.84 -11.76
C GLU A 61 -15.43 10.72 -12.33
N LEU A 62 -14.20 10.65 -11.83
CA LEU A 62 -13.25 9.60 -12.16
C LEU A 62 -13.20 8.59 -11.02
N ARG A 63 -13.55 7.33 -11.30
CA ARG A 63 -13.49 6.23 -10.34
C ARG A 63 -12.42 5.24 -10.79
N PRO A 64 -11.32 5.09 -10.05
CA PRO A 64 -10.28 4.13 -10.41
C PRO A 64 -10.76 2.70 -10.20
N VAL A 65 -10.07 1.77 -10.86
CA VAL A 65 -10.28 0.34 -10.64
C VAL A 65 -10.04 -0.01 -9.17
N GLY A 66 -10.94 -0.81 -8.61
CA GLY A 66 -10.90 -1.25 -7.22
C GLY A 66 -11.23 -2.73 -7.10
N SER A 67 -11.22 -3.23 -5.86
CA SER A 67 -11.58 -4.62 -5.55
C SER A 67 -13.01 -4.99 -6.00
N THR A 68 -13.92 -4.03 -5.96
CA THR A 68 -15.34 -4.18 -6.26
C THR A 68 -15.70 -3.90 -7.72
N CYS A 69 -14.92 -3.07 -8.39
CA CYS A 69 -15.13 -2.74 -9.80
C CYS A 69 -13.79 -2.81 -10.55
N ARG A 70 -13.65 -3.83 -11.39
CA ARG A 70 -12.43 -4.05 -12.19
C ARG A 70 -12.29 -3.11 -13.39
N ARG A 71 -13.23 -2.18 -13.59
CA ARG A 71 -13.36 -1.35 -14.79
C ARG A 71 -13.72 0.08 -14.46
#